data_AF-A0A8R2R5S1-F1
#
_entry.id   AF-A0A8R2R5S1-F1
#
_cell.length_a   1.000
_cell.length_b   1.000
_cell.length_c   1.000
_cell.angle_alpha   90.00
_cell.angle_beta   90.00
_cell.angle_gamma   90.00
#
_symmetry.space_group_name_H-M   'P 1'
#
loop_
_entity.id
_entity.type
_entity.pdbx_description
1 polymer ?
#
loop_
_entity_poly.entity_id
_entity_poly.type
_entity_poly.pdbx_seq_one_letter_code
_entity_poly.pdbx_strand_id
1 'polypeptide(L)'
;LTQMLTGHGCFGRYLHRIARREPTMECHHCDCDEDTVEHTLAYCPAWLEQRRVLVSQIGPDLSLPTVVATMLGSDESWKAMLDFCEYTISQKEAAERERESSSLSAPIR
;
A
#
# COMPACT_ATOMS: atom_id res chain seq x y z
N LEU A 1 -0.58 5.23 7.92
CA LEU A 1 0.40 6.21 7.35
C LEU A 1 1.83 5.67 7.33
N THR A 2 2.42 5.26 8.46
CA THR A 2 3.83 4.81 8.54
C THR A 2 4.21 3.75 7.52
N GLN A 3 3.36 2.73 7.34
CA GLN A 3 3.54 1.69 6.32
C GLN A 3 3.69 2.28 4.92
N MET A 4 2.81 3.20 4.57
CA MET A 4 2.85 3.88 3.29
C MET A 4 4.11 4.74 3.13
N LEU A 5 4.60 5.38 4.18
CA LEU A 5 5.76 6.28 4.06
C LEU A 5 7.10 5.55 3.92
N THR A 6 7.23 4.36 4.50
CA THR A 6 8.51 3.63 4.50
C THR A 6 8.47 2.35 3.66
N GLY A 7 7.29 1.92 3.20
CA GLY A 7 7.10 0.72 2.39
C GLY A 7 7.29 -0.60 3.14
N HIS A 8 7.17 -0.57 4.47
CA HIS A 8 7.19 -1.76 5.33
C HIS A 8 5.79 -2.33 5.57
N GLY A 9 5.72 -3.54 6.14
CA GLY A 9 4.47 -4.19 6.51
C GLY A 9 3.93 -5.04 5.37
N CYS A 10 2.67 -4.83 4.98
CA CYS A 10 1.95 -5.70 4.05
C CYS A 10 2.28 -5.49 2.55
N PHE A 11 3.43 -4.87 2.24
CA PHE A 11 3.89 -4.70 0.86
C PHE A 11 4.69 -5.91 0.40
N GLY A 12 4.32 -6.52 -0.74
CA GLY A 12 5.00 -7.69 -1.29
C GLY A 12 6.52 -7.53 -1.42
N ARG A 13 7.01 -6.35 -1.85
CA ARG A 13 8.46 -6.07 -1.89
C ARG A 13 9.12 -6.22 -0.52
N TYR A 14 8.48 -5.72 0.54
CA TYR A 14 8.99 -5.85 1.91
C TYR A 14 8.84 -7.27 2.46
N LEU A 15 7.67 -7.89 2.28
CA LEU A 15 7.38 -9.24 2.76
C LEU A 15 8.36 -10.26 2.19
N HIS A 16 8.74 -10.10 0.92
CA HIS A 16 9.72 -10.96 0.27
C HIS A 16 11.17 -10.61 0.61
N ARG A 17 11.58 -9.35 0.44
CA ARG A 17 13.01 -8.99 0.54
C ARG A 17 13.52 -8.88 1.97
N ILE A 18 12.66 -8.44 2.89
CA ILE A 18 13.06 -8.09 4.26
C ILE A 18 12.46 -9.06 5.26
N ALA A 19 11.13 -9.24 5.25
CA ALA A 19 10.45 -10.08 6.23
C ALA A 19 10.60 -11.59 5.98
N ARG A 20 10.92 -11.98 4.73
CA ARG A 20 11.04 -13.39 4.30
C ARG A 20 9.76 -14.22 4.56
N ARG A 21 8.59 -13.60 4.42
CA ARG A 21 7.26 -14.21 4.64
C ARG A 21 6.54 -14.61 3.37
N GLU A 22 6.92 -14.04 2.22
CA GLU A 22 6.28 -14.32 0.92
C GLU A 22 7.34 -14.77 -0.12
N PRO A 23 6.98 -15.67 -1.06
CA PRO A 23 7.91 -16.21 -2.05
C PRO A 23 8.21 -15.25 -3.20
N THR A 24 7.34 -14.27 -3.46
CA THR A 24 7.47 -13.28 -4.54
C THR A 24 7.21 -11.87 -4.03
N MET A 25 7.59 -10.86 -4.82
CA MET A 25 7.37 -9.44 -4.49
C MET A 25 6.03 -8.92 -5.04
N GLU A 26 5.24 -9.79 -5.65
CA GLU A 26 4.07 -9.45 -6.44
C GLU A 26 2.98 -8.79 -5.60
N CYS A 27 2.15 -8.00 -6.27
CA CYS A 27 0.96 -7.45 -5.65
C CYS A 27 -0.12 -8.53 -5.55
N HIS A 28 -0.60 -8.82 -4.35
CA HIS A 28 -1.71 -9.77 -4.19
C HIS A 28 -3.08 -9.20 -4.60
N HIS A 29 -3.14 -7.94 -5.04
CA HIS A 29 -4.38 -7.26 -5.42
C HIS A 29 -4.46 -6.97 -6.93
N CYS A 30 -3.39 -7.22 -7.69
CA CYS A 30 -3.36 -7.08 -9.15
C CYS A 30 -2.13 -7.79 -9.74
N ASP A 31 -2.02 -7.89 -11.06
CA ASP A 31 -0.95 -8.64 -11.74
C ASP A 31 0.40 -7.91 -11.82
N CYS A 32 0.74 -7.06 -10.84
CA CYS A 32 2.02 -6.33 -10.83
C CYS A 32 3.10 -7.15 -10.13
N ASP A 33 4.26 -7.27 -10.78
CA ASP A 33 5.41 -8.04 -10.29
C ASP A 33 6.06 -7.49 -9.01
N GLU A 34 5.85 -6.21 -8.70
CA GLU A 34 6.46 -5.57 -7.54
C GLU A 34 5.49 -4.63 -6.81
N ASP A 35 5.03 -5.09 -5.66
CA ASP A 35 4.18 -4.34 -4.75
C ASP A 35 5.00 -3.35 -3.92
N THR A 36 5.14 -2.15 -4.47
CA THR A 36 5.78 -0.99 -3.83
C THR A 36 4.73 0.00 -3.32
N VAL A 37 5.19 0.96 -2.51
CA VAL A 37 4.38 2.13 -2.13
C VAL A 37 3.93 2.91 -3.36
N GLU A 38 4.85 3.17 -4.29
CA GLU A 38 4.55 3.90 -5.52
C GLU A 38 3.47 3.17 -6.33
N HIS A 39 3.61 1.85 -6.46
CA HIS A 39 2.58 1.01 -7.07
C HIS A 39 1.23 1.15 -6.37
N THR A 40 1.18 0.95 -5.06
CA THR A 40 -0.07 1.04 -4.30
C THR A 40 -0.71 2.43 -4.41
N LEU A 41 0.07 3.51 -4.29
CA LEU A 41 -0.40 4.90 -4.35
C LEU A 41 -0.81 5.35 -5.74
N ALA A 42 -0.07 5.00 -6.78
CA ALA A 42 -0.24 5.60 -8.10
C ALA A 42 -0.81 4.66 -9.17
N TYR A 43 -0.56 3.34 -9.09
CA TYR A 43 -0.76 2.45 -10.25
C TYR A 43 -1.71 1.27 -10.01
N CYS A 44 -1.80 0.73 -8.80
CA CYS A 44 -2.49 -0.51 -8.51
C CYS A 44 -4.00 -0.41 -8.79
N PRO A 45 -4.56 -1.09 -9.80
CA PRO A 45 -5.96 -0.89 -10.21
C PRO A 45 -6.98 -1.21 -9.11
N ALA A 46 -6.63 -2.05 -8.14
CA ALA A 46 -7.47 -2.37 -6.98
C ALA A 46 -7.86 -1.14 -6.14
N TRP A 47 -7.04 -0.08 -6.14
CA TRP A 47 -7.25 1.13 -5.34
C TRP A 47 -7.74 2.33 -6.16
N LEU A 48 -8.23 2.10 -7.39
CA LEU A 48 -8.57 3.20 -8.31
C LEU A 48 -9.59 4.17 -7.72
N GLU A 49 -10.65 3.68 -7.08
CA GLU A 49 -11.70 4.56 -6.55
C GLU A 49 -11.21 5.39 -5.36
N GLN A 50 -10.46 4.78 -4.44
CA GLN A 50 -9.85 5.47 -3.31
C GLN A 50 -8.82 6.48 -3.77
N ARG A 51 -8.04 6.12 -4.81
CA ARG A 51 -7.05 7.02 -5.42
C ARG A 51 -7.72 8.23 -6.08
N ARG A 52 -8.89 8.08 -6.71
CA ARG A 52 -9.63 9.23 -7.28
C ARG A 52 -10.00 10.24 -6.20
N VAL A 53 -10.46 9.78 -5.04
CA VAL A 53 -10.74 10.64 -3.89
C VAL A 53 -9.45 11.33 -3.42
N LEU A 54 -8.36 10.58 -3.27
CA LEU A 54 -7.05 11.14 -2.88
C LEU A 54 -6.57 12.22 -3.87
N VAL A 55 -6.63 11.95 -5.17
CA VAL A 55 -6.21 12.88 -6.25
C VAL A 55 -7.05 14.16 -6.23
N SER A 56 -8.33 14.09 -5.87
CA SER A 56 -9.17 15.29 -5.75
C SER A 56 -8.70 16.26 -4.66
N GLN A 57 -7.96 15.76 -3.67
CA GLN A 57 -7.46 16.55 -2.54
C GLN A 57 -5.98 16.93 -2.70
N ILE A 58 -5.16 15.99 -3.19
CA ILE A 58 -3.70 16.17 -3.31
C ILE A 58 -3.26 16.67 -4.68
N GLY A 59 -4.02 16.34 -5.73
CA GLY A 59 -3.62 16.51 -7.12
C GLY A 59 -3.08 15.21 -7.75
N PRO A 60 -2.72 15.25 -9.04
CA PRO A 60 -2.39 14.05 -9.83
C PRO A 60 -0.98 13.50 -9.57
N ASP A 61 -0.05 14.32 -9.06
CA ASP A 61 1.30 13.87 -8.70
C ASP A 61 1.28 13.23 -7.31
N LEU A 62 1.27 11.88 -7.30
CA LEU A 62 1.27 11.07 -6.10
C LEU A 62 2.67 10.56 -5.72
N SER A 63 3.74 11.20 -6.21
CA SER A 63 5.07 10.95 -5.67
C SER A 63 5.09 11.26 -4.17
N LEU A 64 5.77 10.44 -3.37
CA LEU A 64 5.82 10.61 -1.91
C LEU A 64 6.24 12.02 -1.47
N PRO A 65 7.25 12.68 -2.07
CA PRO A 65 7.61 14.05 -1.70
C PRO A 65 6.47 15.04 -1.91
N THR A 66 5.76 14.95 -3.04
CA THR A 66 4.62 15.83 -3.35
C THR A 66 3.46 15.57 -2.39
N VAL A 67 3.10 14.31 -2.16
CA VAL A 67 2.07 13.91 -1.19
C VAL A 67 2.36 14.49 0.18
N VAL A 68 3.58 14.30 0.70
CA VAL A 68 3.98 14.78 2.03
C VAL A 68 3.93 16.31 2.09
N ALA A 69 4.45 17.01 1.06
CA ALA A 69 4.42 18.46 1.02
C ALA A 69 2.98 19.01 1.05
N THR A 70 2.07 18.42 0.27
CA THR A 70 0.66 18.81 0.23
C THR A 70 -0.05 18.52 1.55
N MET A 71 0.19 17.35 2.15
CA MET A 71 -0.36 16.98 3.46
C MET A 71 0.03 17.97 4.56
N LEU A 72 1.26 18.48 4.55
CA LEU A 72 1.73 19.44 5.55
C LEU A 72 1.09 20.84 5.40
N GLY A 73 0.44 21.11 4.26
CA GLY A 73 -0.20 22.40 3.97
C GLY A 73 -1.71 22.43 4.21
N SER A 74 -2.37 21.31 4.48
CA SER A 74 -3.84 21.24 4.61
C SER A 74 -4.27 20.04 5.46
N ASP A 75 -5.10 20.29 6.46
CA ASP A 75 -5.71 19.26 7.30
C ASP A 75 -6.63 18.33 6.48
N GLU A 76 -7.29 18.86 5.45
CA GLU A 76 -8.11 18.08 4.52
C GLU A 76 -7.24 17.12 3.68
N SER A 77 -6.11 17.60 3.19
CA SER A 77 -5.13 16.77 2.45
C SER A 77 -4.51 15.70 3.34
N TRP A 78 -4.17 16.08 4.58
CA TRP A 78 -3.70 15.15 5.61
C TRP A 78 -4.74 14.06 5.88
N LYS A 79 -6.00 14.46 6.11
CA LYS A 79 -7.10 13.52 6.37
C LYS A 79 -7.36 12.61 5.17
N ALA A 80 -7.36 13.13 3.95
CA ALA A 80 -7.55 12.33 2.75
C ALA A 80 -6.49 11.23 2.60
N MET A 81 -5.22 11.57 2.90
CA MET A 81 -4.15 10.58 2.89
C MET A 81 -4.28 9.56 4.03
N LEU A 82 -4.68 10.00 5.22
CA LEU A 82 -4.95 9.07 6.33
C LEU A 82 -6.05 8.08 5.97
N ASP A 83 -7.19 8.55 5.46
CA ASP A 83 -8.33 7.72 5.09
C ASP A 83 -7.93 6.73 3.97
N PHE A 84 -7.16 7.18 2.98
CA PHE A 84 -6.59 6.30 1.95
C PHE A 84 -5.67 5.23 2.55
N CYS A 85 -4.77 5.61 3.45
CA CYS A 85 -3.86 4.68 4.11
C CYS A 85 -4.61 3.66 4.96
N GLU A 86 -5.56 4.08 5.78
CA GLU A 86 -6.33 3.19 6.65
C GLU A 86 -7.09 2.15 5.84
N TYR A 87 -7.77 2.58 4.77
CA TYR A 87 -8.45 1.67 3.89
C TYR A 87 -7.47 0.70 3.22
N THR A 88 -6.49 1.21 2.46
CA THR A 88 -5.60 0.35 1.66
C THR A 88 -4.77 -0.61 2.52
N ILE A 89 -4.17 -0.13 3.61
CA ILE A 89 -3.36 -0.97 4.50
C ILE A 89 -4.23 -2.02 5.19
N SER A 90 -5.42 -1.67 5.67
CA SER A 90 -6.29 -2.66 6.32
C SER A 90 -6.70 -3.79 5.37
N GLN A 91 -6.99 -3.48 4.10
CA GLN A 91 -7.32 -4.48 3.08
C GLN A 91 -6.11 -5.37 2.74
N LYS A 92 -4.92 -4.78 2.61
CA LYS A 92 -3.69 -5.53 2.34
C LYS A 92 -3.33 -6.46 3.50
N GLU A 93 -3.38 -5.98 4.74
CA GLU A 93 -3.15 -6.80 5.93
C GLU A 93 -4.20 -7.89 6.12
N ALA A 94 -5.46 -7.64 5.73
CA ALA A 94 -6.50 -8.66 5.76
C ALA A 94 -6.19 -9.79 4.78
N ALA A 95 -5.83 -9.45 3.54
CA ALA A 95 -5.43 -10.43 2.54
C ALA A 95 -4.17 -11.20 2.97
N GLU A 96 -3.18 -10.55 3.59
CA GLU A 96 -2.01 -11.22 4.17
C GLU A 96 -2.42 -12.23 5.25
N ARG A 97 -3.22 -11.81 6.24
CA ARG A 97 -3.69 -12.70 7.33
C ARG A 97 -4.47 -13.91 6.81
N GLU A 98 -5.29 -13.74 5.78
CA GLU A 98 -5.99 -14.85 5.13
C GLU A 98 -5.02 -15.85 4.52
N ARG A 99 -3.96 -15.40 3.85
CA ARG A 99 -2.92 -16.28 3.28
C ARG A 99 -2.13 -17.00 4.36
N GLU A 100 -1.79 -16.33 5.45
CA GLU A 100 -1.04 -16.94 6.55
C GLU A 100 -1.84 -18.00 7.32
N SER A 101 -3.14 -17.76 7.50
CA SER A 101 -4.04 -18.71 8.15
C SER A 101 -4.42 -19.91 7.27
N SER A 102 -4.21 -19.80 5.95
CA SER A 102 -4.42 -20.91 5.02
C SER A 102 -3.37 -22.00 5.26
N SER A 103 -3.82 -23.25 5.41
CA SER A 103 -3.01 -24.44 5.71
C SER A 103 -2.02 -24.84 4.60
N LEU A 104 -1.91 -24.02 3.55
CA LEU A 104 -0.94 -24.11 2.46
C LEU A 104 0.27 -23.20 2.65
N SER A 105 0.37 -22.45 3.76
CA SER A 105 1.57 -21.68 4.07
C SER A 105 2.76 -22.65 4.19
N ALA A 106 3.65 -22.61 3.20
CA ALA A 106 4.89 -23.35 3.25
C ALA A 106 5.62 -22.98 4.56
N PRO A 107 6.23 -23.94 5.27
CA PRO A 107 6.83 -23.66 6.57
C PRO A 107 7.86 -22.54 6.40
N ILE A 108 7.65 -21.46 7.16
CA ILE A 108 8.60 -20.35 7.32
C ILE A 108 9.94 -20.98 7.71
N ARG A 109 10.92 -20.87 6.82
CA ARG A 109 12.25 -21.48 6.98
C ARG A 109 13.22 -20.54 7.67
#